data_AF-B4KGC6-F1
#
_entry.id   AF-B4KGC6-F1
#
_cell.length_a   1.000
_cell.length_b   1.000
_cell.length_c   1.000
_cell.angle_alpha   90.00
_cell.angle_beta   90.00
_cell.angle_gamma   90.00
#
_symmetry.space_group_name_H-M   'P 1'
#
loop_
_entity.id
_entity.type
_entity.pdbx_description
1 polymer ?
#
loop_
_entity_poly.entity_id
_entity_poly.type
_entity_poly.pdbx_seq_one_letter_code
_entity_poly.pdbx_strand_id
1 'polypeptide(L)'
;MLRRLLPSARVALQVSKPVVIATRCNTYSVYEPDYLESLKPKFPQYESLNVQIKGYDYPLLESYQRFLHGVAEYLDLDVSDCYALPPQQTQVQRLRPNSTVIESEYKLTTYERSLLLNNVDAPVYPQFLRIAQAALPEGVHLTVSEHTDEHDERRYVPDKDLLDLKAELERMGGATPNKKK
;
A
#
# COMPACT_ATOMS: atom_id res chain seq x y z
N MET A 1 -2.74 -72.98 -3.10
CA MET A 1 -2.66 -73.28 -1.65
C MET A 1 -2.26 -72.01 -0.90
N LEU A 2 -3.04 -71.67 0.13
CA LEU A 2 -2.77 -70.85 1.34
C LEU A 2 -1.51 -69.96 1.37
N ARG A 3 -1.49 -68.71 1.85
CA ARG A 3 -2.34 -68.02 2.84
C ARG A 3 -1.99 -66.51 2.81
N ARG A 4 -3.02 -65.65 2.87
CA ARG A 4 -2.93 -64.24 3.28
C ARG A 4 -2.49 -64.14 4.73
N LEU A 5 -1.64 -63.17 5.07
CA LEU A 5 -1.61 -62.56 6.41
C LEU A 5 -1.29 -61.05 6.27
N LEU A 6 -2.30 -60.22 6.49
CA LEU A 6 -2.19 -58.79 6.72
C LEU A 6 -1.83 -58.55 8.20
N PRO A 7 -0.91 -57.63 8.55
CA PRO A 7 -0.83 -57.16 9.93
C PRO A 7 -1.98 -56.18 10.21
N SER A 8 -2.75 -56.52 11.23
CA SER A 8 -3.84 -55.74 11.79
C SER A 8 -3.39 -54.34 12.18
N ALA A 9 -4.03 -53.32 11.62
CA ALA A 9 -3.99 -51.97 12.14
C ALA A 9 -4.53 -51.95 13.59
N ARG A 10 -3.75 -51.41 14.53
CA ARG A 10 -4.27 -50.96 15.82
C ARG A 10 -4.40 -49.45 15.75
N VAL A 11 -5.62 -48.98 15.48
CA VAL A 11 -5.99 -47.58 15.69
C VAL A 11 -6.10 -47.37 17.19
N ALA A 12 -5.12 -46.69 17.78
CA ALA A 12 -5.26 -46.17 19.13
C ALA A 12 -6.18 -44.94 19.06
N LEU A 13 -7.42 -45.09 19.52
CA LEU A 13 -8.29 -43.96 19.81
C LEU A 13 -7.72 -43.21 21.02
N GLN A 14 -6.86 -42.21 20.77
CA GLN A 14 -6.54 -41.21 21.78
C GLN A 14 -7.77 -40.31 21.95
N VAL A 15 -8.46 -40.48 23.07
CA VAL A 15 -9.47 -39.51 23.52
C VAL A 15 -8.74 -38.22 23.86
N SER A 16 -8.89 -37.20 23.02
CA SER A 16 -8.42 -35.84 23.31
C SER A 16 -9.19 -35.32 24.53
N LYS A 17 -8.48 -35.09 25.64
CA LYS A 17 -9.05 -34.41 26.81
C LYS A 17 -9.54 -33.02 26.36
N PRO A 18 -10.77 -32.59 26.71
CA PRO A 18 -11.18 -31.23 26.42
C PRO A 18 -10.28 -30.29 27.22
N VAL A 19 -9.49 -29.49 26.52
CA VAL A 19 -8.78 -28.36 27.12
C VAL A 19 -9.87 -27.35 27.46
N VAL A 20 -10.36 -27.40 28.69
CA VAL A 20 -11.18 -26.33 29.24
C VAL A 20 -10.23 -25.15 29.42
N ILE A 21 -10.21 -24.24 28.45
CA ILE A 21 -9.58 -22.94 28.60
C ILE A 21 -10.45 -22.20 29.61
N ALA A 22 -10.04 -22.22 30.87
CA ALA A 22 -10.63 -21.37 31.88
C ALA A 22 -10.47 -19.92 31.40
N THR A 23 -11.57 -19.28 31.01
CA THR A 23 -11.63 -17.84 30.82
C THR A 23 -11.29 -17.21 32.15
N ARG A 24 -10.05 -16.74 32.29
CA ARG A 24 -9.68 -15.84 33.38
C ARG A 24 -10.55 -14.60 33.20
N CYS A 25 -11.48 -14.38 34.12
CA CYS A 25 -12.22 -13.14 34.22
C CYS A 25 -11.22 -12.02 34.51
N ASN A 26 -10.86 -11.27 33.48
CA ASN A 26 -10.00 -10.12 33.60
C ASN A 26 -10.81 -9.02 34.29
N THR A 27 -10.51 -8.72 35.56
CA THR A 27 -11.30 -7.82 36.42
C THR A 27 -11.19 -6.33 36.03
N TYR A 28 -10.66 -6.02 34.85
CA TYR A 28 -10.43 -4.66 34.37
C TYR A 28 -11.55 -4.12 33.47
N SER A 29 -12.56 -4.92 33.08
CA SER A 29 -13.62 -4.51 32.13
C SER A 29 -14.94 -4.04 32.77
N VAL A 30 -14.99 -3.71 34.06
CA VAL A 30 -16.24 -3.36 34.79
C VAL A 30 -17.08 -2.27 34.09
N TYR A 31 -16.45 -1.41 33.28
CA TYR A 31 -17.09 -0.28 32.60
C TYR A 31 -17.10 -0.37 31.07
N GLU A 32 -16.37 -1.30 30.46
CA GLU A 32 -16.28 -1.46 28.99
C GLU A 32 -17.02 -2.74 28.58
N PRO A 33 -18.10 -2.66 27.80
CA PRO A 33 -18.80 -3.85 27.32
C PRO A 33 -17.91 -4.74 26.45
N ASP A 34 -18.01 -6.07 26.61
CA ASP A 34 -17.21 -7.10 25.91
C ASP A 34 -17.19 -6.96 24.37
N TYR A 35 -18.18 -6.30 23.77
CA TYR A 35 -18.21 -6.07 22.33
C TYR A 35 -17.13 -5.09 21.85
N LEU A 36 -16.70 -4.12 22.68
CA LEU A 36 -15.65 -3.17 22.30
C LEU A 36 -14.28 -3.83 22.20
N GLU A 37 -14.00 -4.81 23.06
CA GLU A 37 -12.79 -5.63 22.93
C GLU A 37 -12.87 -6.57 21.73
N SER A 38 -14.05 -7.10 21.42
CA SER A 38 -14.29 -7.98 20.27
C SER A 38 -14.20 -7.24 18.92
N LEU A 39 -14.44 -5.93 18.91
CA LEU A 39 -14.35 -5.07 17.72
C LEU A 39 -12.91 -4.62 17.42
N LYS A 40 -11.99 -4.74 18.38
CA LYS A 40 -10.58 -4.43 18.13
C LYS A 40 -10.02 -5.44 17.12
N PRO A 41 -9.26 -4.99 16.11
CA PRO A 41 -8.70 -5.91 15.13
C PRO A 41 -7.80 -6.92 15.84
N LYS A 42 -7.87 -8.17 15.39
CA LYS A 42 -7.11 -9.29 15.97
C LYS A 42 -5.60 -9.09 15.84
N PHE A 43 -5.18 -8.35 14.82
CA PHE A 43 -3.80 -8.02 14.52
C PHE A 43 -3.65 -6.50 14.41
N PRO A 44 -2.45 -5.95 14.63
CA PRO A 44 -2.19 -4.56 14.28
C PRO A 44 -2.39 -4.38 12.77
N GLN A 45 -3.12 -3.33 12.40
CA GLN A 45 -3.45 -2.99 11.02
C GLN A 45 -2.80 -1.67 10.64
N TYR A 46 -2.31 -1.59 9.40
CA TYR A 46 -1.92 -0.32 8.79
C TYR A 46 -3.16 0.33 8.17
N GLU A 47 -3.38 1.61 8.47
CA GLU A 47 -4.61 2.30 8.07
C GLU A 47 -4.74 2.43 6.54
N SER A 48 -3.81 3.14 5.90
CA SER A 48 -3.79 3.35 4.45
C SER A 48 -2.36 3.30 3.91
N LEU A 49 -2.10 2.37 2.99
CA LEU A 49 -0.79 2.19 2.35
C LEU A 49 -0.89 2.44 0.85
N ASN A 50 0.02 3.26 0.34
CA ASN A 50 0.15 3.55 -1.08
C ASN A 50 1.30 2.75 -1.67
N VAL A 51 0.98 1.88 -2.63
CA VAL A 51 1.96 1.11 -3.39
C VAL A 51 2.14 1.77 -4.76
N GLN A 52 3.23 2.51 -4.91
CA GLN A 52 3.57 3.26 -6.11
C GLN A 52 4.52 2.45 -7.00
N ILE A 53 4.19 2.36 -8.28
CA ILE A 53 5.04 1.79 -9.31
C ILE A 53 5.35 2.84 -10.36
N LYS A 54 6.64 2.99 -10.68
CA LYS A 54 7.13 3.93 -11.70
C LYS A 54 7.90 3.20 -12.76
N GLY A 55 7.75 3.58 -14.01
CA GLY A 55 8.47 2.97 -15.13
C GLY A 55 8.44 3.84 -16.38
N TYR A 56 9.33 3.55 -17.32
CA TYR A 56 9.39 4.25 -18.60
C TYR A 56 8.46 3.63 -19.65
N ASP A 57 8.16 2.33 -19.52
CA ASP A 57 7.29 1.60 -20.44
C ASP A 57 5.88 1.42 -19.86
N TYR A 58 4.89 1.95 -20.57
CA TYR A 58 3.50 2.01 -20.12
C TYR A 58 2.81 0.64 -20.04
N PRO A 59 2.87 -0.23 -21.06
CA PRO A 59 2.16 -1.52 -21.03
C PRO A 59 2.70 -2.45 -19.95
N LEU A 60 4.02 -2.40 -19.70
CA LEU A 60 4.65 -3.14 -18.62
C LEU A 60 4.12 -2.70 -17.25
N LEU A 61 4.00 -1.38 -17.04
CA LEU A 61 3.50 -0.82 -15.79
C LEU A 61 2.03 -1.19 -15.56
N GLU A 62 1.19 -1.12 -16.59
CA GLU A 62 -0.23 -1.52 -16.53
C GLU A 62 -0.39 -3.01 -16.21
N SER A 63 0.38 -3.86 -16.90
CA SER A 63 0.35 -5.31 -16.67
C SER A 63 0.79 -5.64 -15.24
N TYR A 64 1.79 -4.94 -14.72
CA TYR A 64 2.28 -5.15 -13.36
C TYR A 64 1.30 -4.64 -12.30
N GLN A 65 0.65 -3.50 -12.53
CA GLN A 65 -0.43 -3.01 -11.67
C GLN A 65 -1.55 -4.05 -11.56
N ARG A 66 -2.00 -4.60 -12.69
CA ARG A 66 -3.02 -5.65 -12.75
C ARG A 66 -2.60 -6.90 -11.98
N PHE A 67 -1.33 -7.29 -12.09
CA PHE A 67 -0.80 -8.42 -11.35
C PHE A 67 -0.83 -8.17 -9.83
N LEU A 68 -0.35 -7.02 -9.38
CA LEU A 68 -0.35 -6.65 -7.96
C LEU A 68 -1.77 -6.58 -7.39
N HIS A 69 -2.73 -6.05 -8.15
CA HIS A 69 -4.15 -6.07 -7.77
C HIS A 69 -4.66 -7.49 -7.56
N GLY A 70 -4.39 -8.41 -8.50
CA GLY A 70 -4.79 -9.82 -8.35
C GLY A 70 -4.12 -10.53 -7.17
N VAL A 71 -2.88 -10.17 -6.83
CA VAL A 71 -2.21 -10.68 -5.63
C VAL A 71 -2.86 -10.13 -4.35
N ALA A 72 -3.24 -8.85 -4.33
CA ALA A 72 -3.94 -8.24 -3.21
C ALA A 72 -5.29 -8.91 -2.97
N GLU A 73 -6.08 -9.13 -4.04
CA GLU A 73 -7.34 -9.88 -3.97
C GLU A 73 -7.14 -11.31 -3.48
N TYR A 74 -6.09 -12.00 -3.95
CA TYR A 74 -5.79 -13.37 -3.53
C TYR A 74 -5.41 -13.48 -2.05
N LEU A 75 -4.81 -12.43 -1.49
CA LEU A 75 -4.43 -12.35 -0.08
C LEU A 75 -5.53 -11.75 0.81
N ASP A 76 -6.73 -11.54 0.27
CA ASP A 76 -7.87 -10.90 0.95
C ASP A 76 -7.52 -9.50 1.52
N LEU A 77 -6.69 -8.73 0.82
CA LEU A 77 -6.39 -7.35 1.16
C LEU A 77 -7.43 -6.39 0.58
N ASP A 78 -7.85 -5.40 1.36
CA ASP A 78 -8.81 -4.39 0.92
C ASP A 78 -8.14 -3.35 0.02
N VAL A 79 -8.50 -3.36 -1.27
CA VAL A 79 -8.00 -2.42 -2.28
C VAL A 79 -9.03 -1.30 -2.45
N SER A 80 -8.66 -0.10 -2.00
CA SER A 80 -9.53 1.09 -2.01
C SER A 80 -9.67 1.70 -3.40
N ASP A 81 -8.53 2.03 -4.02
CA ASP A 81 -8.47 2.71 -5.31
C ASP A 81 -7.20 2.30 -6.07
N CYS A 82 -7.29 2.38 -7.39
CA CYS A 82 -6.22 2.09 -8.32
C CYS A 82 -6.16 3.22 -9.33
N TYR A 83 -5.20 4.12 -9.19
CA TYR A 83 -5.14 5.35 -9.99
C TYR A 83 -3.79 5.53 -10.69
N ALA A 84 -3.82 6.38 -11.71
CA ALA A 84 -2.66 6.78 -12.47
C ALA A 84 -2.33 8.25 -12.17
N LEU A 85 -1.03 8.56 -12.12
CA LEU A 85 -0.58 9.95 -12.10
C LEU A 85 -0.21 10.42 -13.51
N PRO A 86 -0.33 11.74 -13.79
CA PRO A 86 0.06 12.28 -15.08
C PRO A 86 1.55 12.01 -15.37
N PRO A 87 1.90 11.62 -16.60
CA PRO A 87 3.27 11.26 -16.94
C PRO A 87 4.21 12.46 -16.83
N GLN A 88 5.36 12.24 -16.21
CA GLN A 88 6.39 13.26 -16.05
C GLN A 88 7.34 13.21 -17.25
N GLN A 89 7.45 14.31 -17.98
CA GLN A 89 8.38 14.43 -19.11
C GLN A 89 9.68 15.08 -18.63
N THR A 90 10.79 14.35 -18.70
CA THR A 90 12.13 14.86 -18.39
C THR A 90 12.92 15.02 -19.69
N GLN A 91 13.46 16.22 -19.91
CA GLN A 91 14.38 16.47 -21.02
C GLN A 91 15.81 16.18 -20.57
N VAL A 92 16.44 15.18 -21.19
CA VAL A 92 17.83 14.79 -20.94
C VAL A 92 18.69 15.27 -22.08
N GLN A 93 19.64 16.14 -21.78
CA GLN A 93 20.55 16.72 -22.77
C GLN A 93 21.94 16.13 -22.61
N ARG A 94 22.48 15.60 -23.70
CA ARG A 94 23.88 15.17 -23.77
C ARG A 94 24.72 16.32 -24.29
N LEU A 95 25.71 16.73 -23.50
CA LEU A 95 26.68 17.74 -23.88
C LEU A 95 27.85 17.12 -24.62
N ARG A 96 28.49 17.89 -25.49
CA ARG A 96 29.74 17.48 -26.12
C ARG A 96 30.86 17.31 -25.07
N PRO A 97 31.78 16.36 -25.26
CA PRO A 97 32.90 16.20 -24.34
C PRO A 97 33.71 17.50 -24.24
N ASN A 98 33.97 17.94 -23.01
CA ASN A 98 34.68 19.19 -22.70
C ASN A 98 34.01 20.47 -23.25
N SER A 99 32.69 20.48 -23.44
CA SER A 99 31.96 21.65 -23.92
C SER A 99 30.56 21.75 -23.29
N THR A 100 30.01 22.96 -23.22
CA THR A 100 28.62 23.22 -22.80
C THR A 100 27.63 23.15 -23.97
N VAL A 101 28.11 22.88 -25.19
CA VAL A 101 27.25 22.77 -26.37
C VAL A 101 26.45 21.47 -26.31
N ILE A 102 25.12 21.59 -26.43
CA ILE A 102 24.19 20.47 -26.49
C ILE A 102 24.41 19.72 -27.80
N GLU A 103 24.64 18.41 -27.71
CA GLU A 103 24.85 17.53 -28.86
C GLU A 103 23.58 16.78 -29.25
N SER A 104 22.85 16.27 -28.27
CA SER A 104 21.60 15.52 -28.49
C SER A 104 20.66 15.72 -27.31
N GLU A 105 19.36 15.84 -27.60
CA GLU A 105 18.30 15.95 -26.60
C GLU A 105 17.38 14.74 -26.69
N TYR A 106 17.03 14.17 -25.53
CA TYR A 106 16.13 13.03 -25.39
C TYR A 106 14.98 13.41 -24.47
N LYS A 107 13.76 13.01 -24.83
CA LYS A 107 12.58 13.19 -24.00
C LYS A 107 12.25 11.86 -23.35
N LEU A 108 12.46 11.76 -22.04
CA LEU A 108 12.12 10.58 -21.25
C LEU A 108 10.77 10.82 -20.56
N THR A 109 9.83 9.91 -20.77
CA THR A 109 8.51 9.94 -20.13
C THR A 109 8.47 8.90 -19.03
N THR A 110 8.25 9.34 -17.80
CA THR A 110 8.06 8.46 -16.64
C THR A 110 6.57 8.34 -16.36
N TYR A 111 6.07 7.11 -16.40
CA TYR A 111 4.71 6.77 -16.02
C TYR A 111 4.68 6.30 -14.57
N GLU A 112 3.59 6.60 -13.88
CA GLU A 112 3.39 6.25 -12.48
C GLU A 112 1.97 5.73 -12.27
N ARG A 113 1.87 4.61 -11.57
CA ARG A 113 0.62 4.00 -11.13
C ARG A 113 0.68 3.70 -9.64
N SER A 114 -0.48 3.77 -9.00
CA SER A 114 -0.61 3.63 -7.57
C SER A 114 -1.76 2.71 -7.23
N LEU A 115 -1.55 1.87 -6.20
CA LEU A 115 -2.57 1.02 -5.59
C LEU A 115 -2.71 1.46 -4.13
N LEU A 116 -3.93 1.82 -3.73
CA LEU A 116 -4.24 2.21 -2.36
C LEU A 116 -4.84 1.00 -1.63
N LEU A 117 -4.15 0.54 -0.59
CA LEU A 117 -4.58 -0.55 0.29
C LEU A 117 -5.07 0.04 1.62
N ASN A 118 -6.21 -0.43 2.11
CA ASN A 118 -6.75 -0.03 3.41
C ASN A 118 -6.64 -1.18 4.41
N ASN A 119 -6.57 -0.84 5.70
CA ASN A 119 -6.69 -1.76 6.83
C ASN A 119 -5.85 -3.04 6.67
N VAL A 120 -4.59 -2.89 6.30
CA VAL A 120 -3.72 -4.02 5.95
C VAL A 120 -3.26 -4.73 7.21
N ASP A 121 -3.59 -6.02 7.32
CA ASP A 121 -3.15 -6.88 8.41
C ASP A 121 -1.63 -7.08 8.41
N ALA A 122 -0.97 -6.80 9.55
CA ALA A 122 0.47 -6.97 9.72
C ALA A 122 1.03 -8.36 9.36
N PRO A 123 0.36 -9.51 9.60
CA PRO A 123 0.90 -10.81 9.17
C PRO A 123 0.82 -11.04 7.66
N VAL A 124 -0.16 -10.45 6.96
CA VAL A 124 -0.39 -10.67 5.52
C VAL A 124 0.50 -9.74 4.68
N TYR A 125 0.72 -8.52 5.15
CA TYR A 125 1.49 -7.50 4.44
C TYR A 125 2.91 -7.94 4.00
N PRO A 126 3.74 -8.59 4.83
CA PRO A 126 5.05 -9.08 4.40
C PRO A 126 4.99 -10.11 3.28
N GLN A 127 3.92 -10.91 3.22
CA GLN A 127 3.73 -11.89 2.15
C GLN A 127 3.43 -11.18 0.82
N PHE A 128 2.56 -10.16 0.86
CA PHE A 128 2.31 -9.30 -0.30
C PHE A 128 3.60 -8.65 -0.80
N LEU A 129 4.37 -7.99 0.08
CA LEU A 129 5.63 -7.33 -0.29
C LEU A 129 6.65 -8.29 -0.89
N ARG A 130 6.76 -9.51 -0.36
CA ARG A 130 7.67 -10.53 -0.91
C ARG A 130 7.28 -10.96 -2.32
N ILE A 131 5.98 -11.14 -2.59
CA ILE A 131 5.50 -11.49 -3.93
C ILE A 131 5.74 -10.33 -4.89
N ALA A 132 5.42 -9.10 -4.48
CA ALA A 132 5.67 -7.89 -5.26
C ALA A 132 7.16 -7.74 -5.60
N GLN A 133 8.06 -7.88 -4.62
CA GLN A 133 9.49 -7.79 -4.86
C GLN A 133 10.01 -8.90 -5.79
N ALA A 134 9.52 -10.14 -5.63
CA ALA A 134 9.94 -11.27 -6.45
C ALA A 134 9.45 -11.18 -7.90
N ALA A 135 8.30 -10.54 -8.12
CA ALA A 135 7.69 -10.36 -9.44
C ALA A 135 8.02 -9.02 -10.09
N LEU A 136 8.92 -8.22 -9.51
CA LEU A 136 9.24 -6.88 -9.99
C LEU A 136 9.91 -6.96 -11.38
N PRO A 137 9.31 -6.37 -12.44
CA PRO A 137 9.89 -6.36 -13.77
C PRO A 137 11.12 -5.44 -13.87
N GLU A 138 11.94 -5.67 -14.88
CA GLU A 138 13.06 -4.79 -15.18
C GLU A 138 12.61 -3.38 -15.56
N GLY A 139 13.35 -2.36 -15.10
CA GLY A 139 13.04 -0.96 -15.38
C GLY A 139 11.79 -0.40 -14.66
N VAL A 140 11.21 -1.16 -13.73
CA VAL A 140 10.12 -0.71 -12.85
C VAL A 140 10.65 -0.49 -11.44
N HIS A 141 10.26 0.63 -10.83
CA HIS A 141 10.55 0.98 -9.45
C HIS A 141 9.30 0.89 -8.61
N LEU A 142 9.33 0.04 -7.58
CA LEU A 142 8.27 -0.10 -6.58
C LEU A 142 8.64 0.70 -5.33
N THR A 143 7.74 1.55 -4.86
CA THR A 143 7.87 2.32 -3.61
C THR A 143 6.60 2.12 -2.80
N VAL A 144 6.74 1.88 -1.50
CA VAL A 144 5.59 1.76 -0.60
C VAL A 144 5.71 2.82 0.48
N SER A 145 4.67 3.62 0.64
CA SER A 145 4.59 4.69 1.63
C SER A 145 3.22 4.69 2.29
N GLU A 146 3.13 5.33 3.46
CA GLU A 146 1.83 5.63 4.06
C GLU A 146 1.08 6.64 3.18
N HIS A 147 -0.25 6.50 3.11
CA HIS A 147 -1.06 7.46 2.38
C HIS A 147 -1.19 8.76 3.16
N THR A 148 -0.84 9.87 2.53
CA THR A 148 -0.94 11.23 3.07
C THR A 148 -1.78 12.07 2.14
N ASP A 149 -2.37 13.15 2.67
CA ASP A 149 -3.19 14.09 1.90
C ASP A 149 -2.42 14.68 0.70
N GLU A 150 -1.10 14.86 0.83
CA GLU A 150 -0.24 15.33 -0.26
C GLU A 150 -0.27 14.40 -1.49
N HIS A 151 -0.44 13.09 -1.28
CA HIS A 151 -0.54 12.15 -2.38
C HIS A 151 -1.85 12.31 -3.14
N ASP A 152 -2.94 12.65 -2.45
CA ASP A 152 -4.24 12.89 -3.06
C ASP A 152 -4.28 14.27 -3.75
N GLU A 153 -3.71 15.31 -3.13
CA GLU A 153 -3.60 16.65 -3.73
C GLU A 153 -2.85 16.62 -5.08
N ARG A 154 -1.81 15.80 -5.21
CA ARG A 154 -1.03 15.63 -6.46
C ARG A 154 -1.86 15.09 -7.63
N ARG A 155 -2.99 14.45 -7.36
CA ARG A 155 -3.91 13.93 -8.38
C ARG A 155 -4.70 15.06 -9.05
N TYR A 156 -5.00 16.12 -8.30
CA TYR A 156 -5.86 17.20 -8.75
C TYR A 156 -5.07 18.36 -9.36
N VAL A 157 -5.72 19.09 -10.26
CA VAL A 157 -5.16 20.32 -10.81
C VAL A 157 -5.33 21.43 -9.77
N PRO A 158 -4.27 22.17 -9.39
CA PRO A 158 -4.38 23.28 -8.45
C PRO A 158 -5.33 24.37 -8.97
N ASP A 159 -6.19 24.88 -8.09
CA ASP A 159 -7.08 26.01 -8.39
C ASP A 159 -6.29 27.32 -8.41
N LYS A 160 -6.16 27.91 -9.60
CA LYS A 160 -5.41 29.14 -9.83
C LYS A 160 -6.05 30.34 -9.12
N ASP A 161 -7.38 30.45 -9.14
CA ASP A 161 -8.07 31.63 -8.58
C ASP A 161 -7.92 31.63 -7.05
N LEU A 162 -7.99 30.45 -6.44
CA LEU A 162 -7.73 30.25 -5.02
C LEU A 162 -6.29 30.65 -4.65
N LEU A 163 -5.31 30.26 -5.47
CA LEU A 163 -3.91 30.63 -5.27
C LEU A 163 -3.69 32.14 -5.41
N ASP A 164 -4.29 32.78 -6.41
CA ASP A 164 -4.20 34.22 -6.64
C ASP A 164 -4.83 35.03 -5.49
N LEU A 165 -5.98 34.59 -4.98
CA LEU A 165 -6.65 35.17 -3.81
C LEU A 165 -5.84 35.00 -2.52
N LYS A 166 -5.23 33.82 -2.30
CA LYS A 166 -4.32 33.58 -1.17
C LYS A 166 -3.12 34.53 -1.24
N ALA A 167 -2.50 34.67 -2.42
CA ALA A 167 -1.38 35.58 -2.62
C ALA A 167 -1.77 37.05 -2.42
N GLU A 168 -2.99 37.44 -2.81
CA GLU A 168 -3.52 38.79 -2.54
C GLU A 168 -3.73 39.04 -1.05
N LEU A 169 -4.31 38.07 -0.33
CA LEU A 169 -4.51 38.13 1.11
C LEU A 169 -3.17 38.27 1.86
N GLU A 170 -2.15 37.53 1.44
CA GLU A 170 -0.79 37.67 1.96
C GLU A 170 -0.21 39.06 1.72
N ARG A 171 -0.40 39.65 0.52
CA ARG A 171 0.02 41.03 0.22
C ARG A 171 -0.72 42.07 1.07
N MET A 172 -1.97 41.82 1.44
CA MET A 172 -2.80 42.70 2.27
C MET A 172 -2.53 42.56 3.78
N GLY A 173 -1.57 41.73 4.19
CA GLY A 173 -1.15 41.61 5.59
C GLY A 173 -1.71 40.40 6.33
N GLY A 174 -2.30 39.42 5.64
CA GLY A 174 -2.66 38.13 6.21
C GLY A 174 -3.86 38.15 7.17
N ALA A 175 -4.31 36.96 7.58
CA ALA A 175 -5.21 36.83 8.71
C ALA A 175 -4.45 37.11 10.01
N THR A 176 -4.77 38.20 10.71
CA THR A 176 -4.23 38.41 12.06
C THR A 176 -4.70 37.26 12.96
N PRO A 177 -3.80 36.54 13.66
CA PRO A 177 -4.22 35.47 14.55
C PRO A 177 -4.98 36.11 15.71
N ASN A 178 -6.28 35.86 15.75
CA ASN A 178 -7.14 36.33 16.82
C ASN A 178 -6.66 35.64 18.12
N LYS A 179 -5.86 36.34 18.93
CA LYS A 179 -5.44 35.87 20.26
C LYS A 179 -6.69 35.69 21.11
N LYS A 180 -7.20 34.46 21.19
CA LYS A 180 -8.18 34.08 22.21
C LYS A 180 -7.49 34.23 23.57
N LYS A 181 -7.94 35.22 24.35
CA LYS A 181 -7.67 35.33 25.79
C LYS A 181 -8.45 34.26 26.54
#